data_AF-A0A972WAJ8-F1
#
_entry.id   AF-A0A972WAJ8-F1
#
_cell.length_a   1.000
_cell.length_b   1.000
_cell.length_c   1.000
_cell.angle_alpha   90.00
_cell.angle_beta   90.00
_cell.angle_gamma   90.00
#
_symmetry.space_group_name_H-M   'P 1'
#
loop_
_entity.id
_entity.type
_entity.pdbx_description
1 polymer ?
#
loop_
_entity_poly.entity_id
_entity_poly.type
_entity_poly.pdbx_seq_one_letter_code
_entity_poly.pdbx_strand_id
1 'polypeptide(L)'
;MMENGRLRTQGLVLVSGNLELVRESANSPGKLPRTLVIHHRDDACDKTPPGEVEKFKEWGGSKVTVHWLEGGSNQGDACGPMSHHGLAGLDDKVVAAITDFLR
;
A
#
# COMPACT_ATOMS: atom_id res chain seq x y z
N MET A 1 18.66 13.88 -18.72
CA MET A 1 19.56 12.95 -19.44
C MET A 1 18.87 11.60 -19.44
N MET A 2 18.50 11.10 -20.62
CA MET A 2 17.82 9.81 -20.76
C MET A 2 18.88 8.72 -20.77
N GLU A 3 18.86 7.85 -19.75
CA GLU A 3 19.72 6.68 -19.69
C GLU A 3 18.89 5.46 -20.14
N ASN A 4 19.23 4.93 -21.32
CA ASN A 4 18.76 3.64 -21.86
C ASN A 4 17.24 3.38 -21.89
N GLY A 5 16.49 4.12 -22.71
CA GLY A 5 15.32 3.68 -23.51
C GLY A 5 14.24 2.74 -22.93
N ARG A 6 14.22 2.50 -21.63
CA ARG A 6 13.38 1.49 -20.97
C ARG A 6 12.51 2.23 -19.97
N LEU A 7 11.20 2.12 -20.13
CA LEU A 7 10.25 2.65 -19.15
C LEU A 7 10.56 2.02 -17.79
N ARG A 8 11.02 2.84 -16.84
CA ARG A 8 11.23 2.44 -15.45
C ARG A 8 10.04 2.93 -14.65
N THR A 9 9.41 2.02 -13.91
CA THR A 9 8.35 2.37 -12.95
C THR A 9 8.90 3.40 -11.96
N GLN A 10 8.29 4.58 -11.96
CA GLN A 10 8.72 5.70 -11.11
C GLN A 10 8.11 5.62 -9.70
N GLY A 11 6.93 5.01 -9.60
CA GLY A 11 6.21 4.83 -8.34
C GLY A 11 5.37 3.56 -8.35
N LEU A 12 5.16 2.98 -7.17
CA LEU A 12 4.25 1.88 -6.90
C LEU A 12 3.28 2.31 -5.81
N VAL A 13 1.99 2.04 -5.99
CA VAL A 13 0.98 2.22 -4.94
C VAL A 13 0.43 0.85 -4.58
N LEU A 14 0.41 0.53 -3.30
CA LEU A 14 -0.18 -0.68 -2.75
C LEU A 14 -1.33 -0.25 -1.83
N VAL A 15 -2.55 -0.68 -2.15
CA VAL A 15 -3.76 -0.35 -1.38
C VAL A 15 -4.27 -1.65 -0.78
N SER A 16 -4.34 -1.73 0.55
CA SER A 16 -4.75 -2.94 1.29
C SER A 16 -4.07 -4.22 0.77
N GLY A 17 -2.77 -4.11 0.43
CA GLY A 17 -2.06 -5.15 -0.32
C GLY A 17 -1.46 -6.24 0.56
N ASN A 18 -1.24 -7.43 -0.01
CA ASN A 18 -0.43 -8.46 0.65
C ASN A 18 1.06 -8.09 0.52
N LEU A 19 1.60 -7.49 1.58
CA LEU A 19 2.95 -6.92 1.58
C LEU A 19 4.06 -7.98 1.68
N GLU A 20 3.77 -9.15 2.23
CA GLU A 20 4.68 -10.29 2.27
C GLU A 20 4.95 -10.81 0.86
N LEU A 21 3.89 -11.07 0.08
CA LEU A 21 4.03 -11.52 -1.31
C LEU A 21 4.76 -10.50 -2.19
N VAL A 22 4.53 -9.20 -1.96
CA VAL A 22 5.27 -8.14 -2.67
C VAL A 22 6.76 -8.19 -2.33
N ARG A 23 7.11 -8.34 -1.05
CA ARG A 23 8.50 -8.52 -0.58
C ARG A 23 9.17 -9.71 -1.23
N GLU A 24 8.50 -10.86 -1.22
CA GLU A 24 9.00 -12.11 -1.83
C GLU A 24 9.21 -11.95 -3.33
N SER A 25 8.23 -11.37 -4.03
CA SER A 25 8.29 -11.13 -5.48
C SER A 25 9.40 -10.15 -5.86
N ALA A 26 9.56 -9.08 -5.09
CA ALA A 26 10.62 -8.11 -5.30
C ALA A 26 12.00 -8.71 -4.98
N ASN A 27 12.09 -9.64 -4.03
CA ASN A 27 13.28 -10.37 -3.57
C ASN A 27 14.46 -9.55 -3.02
N SER A 28 14.42 -8.21 -3.16
CA SER A 28 15.39 -7.27 -2.62
C SER A 28 14.77 -5.87 -2.53
N PRO A 29 15.00 -5.12 -1.43
CA PRO A 29 14.49 -3.76 -1.32
C PRO A 29 15.12 -2.82 -2.36
N GLY A 30 16.28 -3.19 -2.93
CA GLY A 30 16.92 -2.47 -4.03
C GLY A 30 16.04 -2.36 -5.28
N LYS A 31 15.16 -3.35 -5.51
CA LYS A 31 14.25 -3.42 -6.66
C LYS A 31 12.95 -2.64 -6.48
N LEU A 32 12.66 -2.21 -5.24
CA LEU A 32 11.47 -1.42 -4.97
C LEU A 32 11.65 -0.02 -5.59
N PRO A 33 10.67 0.48 -6.38
CA PRO A 33 10.61 1.89 -6.75
C PRO A 33 10.23 2.73 -5.51
N ARG A 34 10.00 4.04 -5.69
CA ARG A 34 9.29 4.81 -4.67
C ARG A 34 7.92 4.17 -4.46
N THR A 35 7.54 3.88 -3.22
CA THR A 35 6.33 3.12 -2.92
C THR A 35 5.46 3.84 -1.91
N LEU A 36 4.18 3.97 -2.20
CA LEU A 36 3.14 4.33 -1.24
C LEU A 36 2.40 3.07 -0.81
N VAL A 37 2.26 2.87 0.50
CA VAL A 37 1.35 1.88 1.08
C VAL A 37 0.19 2.63 1.71
N ILE A 38 -1.03 2.34 1.29
CA ILE A 38 -2.27 2.83 1.90
C ILE A 38 -2.94 1.64 2.58
N HIS A 39 -3.17 1.74 3.88
CA HIS A 39 -3.72 0.63 4.66
C HIS A 39 -4.63 1.15 5.78
N HIS A 40 -5.67 0.38 6.12
CA HIS A 40 -6.51 0.69 7.27
C HIS A 40 -5.89 0.18 8.58
N ARG A 41 -5.93 0.97 9.65
CA ARG A 41 -5.39 0.56 10.96
C ARG A 41 -6.06 -0.69 11.52
N ASP A 42 -7.36 -0.80 11.29
CA ASP A 42 -8.21 -1.90 11.75
C ASP A 42 -8.61 -2.86 10.61
N ASP A 43 -7.76 -3.04 9.58
CA ASP A 43 -7.97 -4.08 8.58
C ASP A 43 -7.97 -5.47 9.26
N ALA A 44 -9.10 -6.16 9.19
CA ALA A 44 -9.30 -7.47 9.81
C ALA A 44 -9.13 -8.64 8.81
N CYS A 45 -8.73 -8.36 7.56
CA CYS A 45 -8.47 -9.40 6.57
C CYS A 45 -7.22 -10.22 6.97
N ASP A 46 -7.37 -11.55 7.00
CA ASP A 46 -6.31 -12.46 7.42
C ASP A 46 -5.13 -12.53 6.44
N LYS A 47 -5.31 -12.03 5.21
CA LYS A 47 -4.27 -12.01 4.16
C LYS A 47 -3.43 -10.74 4.14
N THR A 48 -3.91 -9.66 4.77
CA THR A 48 -3.27 -8.34 4.70
C THR A 48 -3.25 -7.66 6.07
N PRO A 49 -2.76 -8.34 7.11
CA PRO A 49 -2.87 -7.80 8.47
C PRO A 49 -2.04 -6.51 8.60
N PRO A 50 -2.56 -5.49 9.33
CA PRO A 50 -1.88 -4.21 9.54
C PRO A 50 -0.45 -4.32 10.04
N GLY A 51 -0.14 -5.35 10.84
CA GLY A 51 1.21 -5.59 11.37
C GLY A 51 2.28 -5.82 10.29
N GLU A 52 1.91 -6.25 9.08
CA GLU A 52 2.87 -6.41 7.98
C GLU A 52 3.31 -5.08 7.36
N VAL A 53 2.55 -4.00 7.58
CA VAL A 53 2.88 -2.67 7.04
C VAL A 53 4.18 -2.14 7.65
N GLU A 54 4.36 -2.30 8.96
CA GLU A 54 5.57 -1.85 9.66
C GLU A 54 6.78 -2.66 9.22
N LYS A 55 6.65 -4.00 9.14
CA LYS A 55 7.71 -4.88 8.62
C LYS A 55 8.09 -4.54 7.18
N PHE A 56 7.12 -4.21 6.32
CA PHE A 56 7.38 -3.81 4.94
C PHE A 56 8.09 -2.45 4.87
N LYS A 57 7.70 -1.50 5.72
CA LYS A 57 8.34 -0.19 5.84
C LYS A 57 9.79 -0.31 6.32
N GLU A 58 10.05 -1.14 7.32
CA GLU A 58 11.41 -1.42 7.80
C GLU A 58 12.27 -2.02 6.69
N TRP A 59 11.76 -3.03 5.98
CA TRP A 59 12.47 -3.67 4.87
C TRP A 59 12.74 -2.73 3.69
N GLY A 60 11.74 -1.94 3.28
CA GLY A 60 11.84 -1.03 2.14
C GLY A 60 12.53 0.31 2.46
N GLY A 61 12.70 0.63 3.74
CA GLY A 61 13.41 1.81 4.21
C GLY A 61 12.82 3.14 3.73
N SER A 62 13.68 4.04 3.25
CA SER A 62 13.29 5.38 2.80
C SER A 62 12.45 5.39 1.51
N LYS A 63 12.36 4.27 0.80
CA LYS A 63 11.56 4.15 -0.43
C LYS A 63 10.06 4.02 -0.17
N VAL A 64 9.69 3.56 1.02
CA VAL A 64 8.30 3.30 1.40
C VAL A 64 7.75 4.48 2.18
N THR A 65 6.65 5.06 1.74
CA THR A 65 5.81 5.95 2.54
C THR A 65 4.55 5.20 2.92
N VAL A 66 4.13 5.32 4.18
CA VAL A 66 2.90 4.68 4.67
C VAL A 66 1.87 5.75 4.94
N HIS A 67 0.67 5.56 4.41
CA HIS A 67 -0.50 6.38 4.68
C HIS A 67 -1.54 5.51 5.37
N TRP A 68 -1.66 5.69 6.68
CA TRP A 68 -2.64 5.00 7.49
C TRP A 68 -4.00 5.68 7.38
N LEU A 69 -5.03 4.86 7.18
CA LEU A 69 -6.41 5.29 7.22
C LEU A 69 -7.12 4.75 8.47
N GLU A 70 -8.07 5.55 8.93
CA GLU A 70 -8.96 5.27 10.05
C GLU A 70 -10.37 5.79 9.70
N GLY A 71 -11.39 5.19 10.33
CA GLY A 71 -12.81 5.53 10.12
C GLY A 71 -13.44 4.75 8.96
N GLY A 72 -14.45 5.34 8.32
CA GLY A 72 -15.20 4.65 7.27
C GLY A 72 -16.21 3.64 7.82
N SER A 73 -16.66 2.72 6.98
CA SER A 73 -17.59 1.67 7.35
C SER A 73 -16.92 0.30 7.42
N ASN A 74 -17.41 -0.57 8.29
CA ASN A 74 -16.96 -1.96 8.38
C ASN A 74 -18.16 -2.90 8.40
N GLN A 75 -18.49 -3.50 7.26
CA GLN A 75 -19.63 -4.38 7.11
C GLN A 75 -19.31 -5.62 6.27
N GLY A 76 -19.90 -6.76 6.65
CA GLY A 76 -19.80 -8.01 5.89
C GLY A 76 -18.47 -8.74 6.10
N ASP A 77 -17.98 -9.35 5.03
CA ASP A 77 -16.70 -10.08 5.02
C ASP A 77 -15.53 -9.14 5.32
N ALA A 78 -14.64 -9.54 6.23
CA ALA A 78 -13.47 -8.77 6.61
C ALA A 78 -12.54 -8.47 5.41
N CYS A 79 -12.44 -9.34 4.42
CA CYS A 79 -11.69 -9.11 3.17
C CYS A 79 -12.58 -8.53 2.05
N GLY A 80 -13.84 -8.22 2.34
CA GLY A 80 -14.82 -7.70 1.39
C GLY A 80 -14.65 -6.21 1.08
N PRO A 81 -15.29 -5.72 0.01
CA PRO A 81 -15.19 -4.32 -0.42
C PRO A 81 -15.88 -3.33 0.55
N MET A 82 -16.80 -3.81 1.39
CA MET A 82 -17.55 -2.98 2.34
C MET A 82 -16.95 -2.95 3.75
N SER A 83 -15.77 -3.56 3.94
CA SER A 83 -15.05 -3.59 5.21
C SER A 83 -13.95 -2.52 5.26
N HIS A 84 -13.24 -2.48 6.39
CA HIS A 84 -11.98 -1.73 6.50
C HIS A 84 -10.91 -2.18 5.49
N HIS A 85 -10.86 -3.46 5.11
CA HIS A 85 -9.96 -3.94 4.06
C HIS A 85 -10.27 -3.26 2.73
N GLY A 86 -11.56 -3.17 2.39
CA GLY A 86 -12.06 -2.48 1.20
C GLY A 86 -11.98 -0.95 1.27
N LEU A 87 -11.57 -0.37 2.41
CA LEU A 87 -11.51 1.07 2.65
C LEU A 87 -12.86 1.77 2.43
N ALA A 88 -13.95 1.07 2.76
CA ALA A 88 -15.31 1.51 2.45
C ALA A 88 -15.64 2.87 3.09
N GLY A 89 -16.03 3.83 2.25
CA GLY A 89 -16.35 5.20 2.67
C GLY A 89 -15.12 6.09 2.89
N LEU A 90 -13.93 5.65 2.45
CA LEU A 90 -12.68 6.39 2.53
C LEU A 90 -12.08 6.69 1.15
N ASP A 91 -12.84 6.48 0.08
CA ASP A 91 -12.43 6.61 -1.32
C ASP A 91 -11.74 7.95 -1.60
N ASP A 92 -12.32 9.07 -1.12
CA ASP A 92 -11.75 10.40 -1.29
C ASP A 92 -10.36 10.52 -0.66
N LYS A 93 -10.16 9.92 0.52
CA LYS A 93 -8.85 9.92 1.21
C LYS A 93 -7.83 9.07 0.45
N VAL A 94 -8.25 7.92 -0.08
CA VAL A 94 -7.40 7.05 -0.91
C VAL A 94 -6.95 7.79 -2.16
N VAL A 95 -7.88 8.39 -2.90
CA VAL A 95 -7.58 9.15 -4.12
C VAL A 95 -6.65 10.34 -3.79
N ALA A 96 -6.93 11.09 -2.73
CA ALA A 96 -6.08 12.20 -2.30
C ALA A 96 -4.64 11.74 -2.05
N ALA A 97 -4.43 10.69 -1.26
CA ALA A 97 -3.11 10.15 -0.95
C ALA A 97 -2.35 9.70 -2.22
N ILE A 98 -3.04 9.07 -3.18
CA ILE A 98 -2.44 8.67 -4.46
C ILE A 98 -2.04 9.92 -5.26
N THR A 99 -2.93 10.89 -5.39
CA THR A 99 -2.63 12.11 -6.18
C THR A 99 -1.50 12.93 -5.58
N ASP A 100 -1.40 12.99 -4.25
CA ASP A 100 -0.29 13.65 -3.57
C ASP A 100 1.05 12.93 -3.79
N PHE A 101 1.03 11.59 -3.87
CA PHE A 101 2.22 10.79 -4.14
C PHE A 101 2.73 10.87 -5.59
N LEU A 102 1.83 11.16 -6.54
CA LEU A 102 2.14 11.29 -7.96
C LEU A 102 2.79 12.63 -8.32
N ARG A 103 2.64 13.65 -7.47
CA ARG A 103 3.29 14.97 -7.63
C ARG A 103 4.79 14.88 -7.39
#